data_AF-A0A941JEA2-F1
#
_entry.id   AF-A0A941JEA2-F1
#
_cell.length_a   1.000
_cell.length_b   1.000
_cell.length_c   1.000
_cell.angle_alpha   90.00
_cell.angle_beta   90.00
_cell.angle_gamma   90.00
#
_symmetry.space_group_name_H-M   'P 1'
#
loop_
_entity.id
_entity.type
_entity.pdbx_description
1 polymer ?
#
loop_
_entity_poly.entity_id
_entity_poly.type
_entity_poly.pdbx_seq_one_letter_code
_entity_poly.pdbx_strand_id
1 'polypeptide(L)'
;HRLSVERFARLDHVIVSLQGGDFTTPVDDGLAALGYRRNIVLSAASFLVVPGIVARSNLVALVPERLVRDCREGLDVSAGRFHVFGVAVGMLRHEGNHGNRGRHWVC
;
A
#
# COMPACT_ATOMS: atom_id res chain seq x y z
N HIS A 1 -5.36 -12.91 6.58
CA HIS A 1 -6.06 -12.03 7.54
C HIS A 1 -7.03 -11.12 6.77
N ARG A 2 -8.32 -10.99 7.13
CA ARG A 2 -9.26 -10.10 6.43
C ARG A 2 -9.10 -8.66 6.94
N LEU A 3 -8.65 -7.74 6.08
CA LEU A 3 -8.53 -6.30 6.40
C LEU A 3 -9.90 -5.62 6.18
N SER A 4 -10.44 -4.94 7.19
CA SER A 4 -11.65 -4.12 7.02
C SER A 4 -11.32 -2.76 6.41
N VAL A 5 -12.31 -2.11 5.78
CA VAL A 5 -12.16 -0.76 5.20
C VAL A 5 -11.74 0.25 6.27
N GLU A 6 -12.36 0.21 7.45
CA GLU A 6 -11.98 1.05 8.59
C GLU A 6 -10.52 0.83 9.00
N ARG A 7 -10.09 -0.43 9.13
CA ARG A 7 -8.71 -0.75 9.53
C ARG A 7 -7.73 -0.30 8.47
N PHE A 8 -8.07 -0.42 7.19
CA PHE A 8 -7.28 0.08 6.07
C PHE A 8 -7.14 1.62 6.12
N ALA A 9 -8.24 2.33 6.34
CA ALA A 9 -8.24 3.80 6.42
C ALA A 9 -7.36 4.32 7.58
N ARG A 10 -7.26 3.58 8.69
CA ARG A 10 -6.42 3.94 9.85
C ARG A 10 -4.93 3.64 9.69
N LEU A 11 -4.49 2.93 8.65
CA LEU A 11 -3.07 2.72 8.39
C LEU A 11 -2.42 4.01 7.88
N ASP A 12 -1.09 4.08 7.96
CA ASP A 12 -0.30 5.15 7.36
C ASP A 12 0.07 4.78 5.93
N HIS A 13 -0.31 5.62 4.97
CA HIS A 13 -0.20 5.34 3.54
C HIS A 13 0.93 6.12 2.89
N VAL A 14 1.66 5.43 2.03
CA VAL A 14 2.44 6.03 0.95
C VAL A 14 1.57 6.08 -0.30
N ILE A 15 1.57 7.22 -0.97
CA ILE A 15 0.98 7.36 -2.30
C ILE A 15 2.08 7.69 -3.32
N VAL A 16 1.79 7.48 -4.60
CA VAL A 16 2.66 7.90 -5.70
C VAL A 16 2.00 9.05 -6.42
N SER A 17 2.68 10.20 -6.49
CA SER A 17 2.27 11.34 -7.29
C SER A 17 3.19 11.44 -8.50
N LEU A 18 2.69 11.14 -9.70
CA LEU A 18 3.51 11.06 -10.91
C LEU A 18 3.79 12.44 -11.53
N GLN A 19 2.96 13.45 -11.30
CA GLN A 19 3.11 14.81 -11.85
C GLN A 19 2.28 15.81 -11.03
N GLY A 20 2.75 16.25 -9.85
CA GLY A 20 2.35 17.51 -9.18
C GLY A 20 0.86 17.85 -8.98
N GLY A 21 -0.06 16.94 -9.27
CA GLY A 21 -1.49 17.22 -9.38
C GLY A 21 -2.26 15.95 -9.05
N ASP A 22 -3.10 16.09 -8.03
CA ASP A 22 -4.02 15.13 -7.45
C ASP A 22 -3.39 13.95 -6.71
N PHE A 23 -3.33 14.15 -5.39
CA PHE A 23 -3.08 13.10 -4.37
C PHE A 23 -4.32 12.23 -4.13
N THR A 24 -5.35 12.37 -4.98
CA THR A 24 -6.64 11.69 -4.86
C THR A 24 -6.73 10.61 -5.91
N THR A 25 -7.02 9.40 -5.46
CA THR A 25 -7.18 8.20 -6.29
C THR A 25 -8.64 7.75 -6.24
N PRO A 26 -9.10 6.91 -7.19
CA PRO A 26 -10.45 6.32 -7.11
C PRO A 26 -10.70 5.57 -5.79
N VAL A 27 -9.64 5.13 -5.10
CA VAL A 27 -9.75 4.53 -3.76
C VAL A 27 -10.07 5.57 -2.69
N ASP A 28 -9.55 6.79 -2.81
CA ASP A 28 -9.92 7.89 -1.91
C ASP A 28 -11.40 8.25 -2.06
N ASP A 29 -11.91 8.28 -3.29
CA ASP A 29 -13.33 8.53 -3.56
C ASP A 29 -14.21 7.42 -2.99
N GLY A 30 -13.82 6.15 -3.16
CA GLY A 30 -14.54 5.02 -2.58
C GLY A 30 -14.49 4.98 -1.05
N LEU A 31 -13.37 5.37 -0.44
CA LEU A 31 -13.28 5.54 1.02
C LEU A 31 -14.20 6.67 1.48
N ALA A 32 -14.19 7.81 0.78
CA ALA A 32 -15.00 8.97 1.11
C ALA A 32 -16.51 8.66 1.02
N ALA A 33 -16.94 7.91 0.00
CA ALA A 33 -18.32 7.42 -0.13
C ALA A 33 -18.77 6.54 1.04
N LEU A 34 -17.82 5.88 1.72
CA LEU A 34 -18.06 5.06 2.91
C LEU A 34 -17.84 5.84 4.23
N GLY A 35 -17.59 7.16 4.16
CA GLY A 35 -17.34 8.00 5.34
C GLY A 35 -15.93 7.86 5.94
N TYR A 36 -15.00 7.24 5.21
CA TYR A 36 -13.62 7.06 5.64
C TYR A 36 -12.66 7.95 4.84
N ARG A 37 -11.56 8.32 5.49
CA ARG A 37 -10.41 8.96 4.84
C ARG A 37 -9.17 8.23 5.30
N ARG A 38 -8.29 7.88 4.37
CA ARG A 38 -7.00 7.27 4.72
C ARG A 38 -5.99 8.30 5.19
N ASN A 39 -5.07 7.89 6.05
CA ASN A 39 -3.97 8.75 6.50
C ASN A 39 -2.80 8.69 5.51
N ILE A 40 -2.59 9.75 4.71
CA ILE A 40 -1.47 9.82 3.77
C ILE A 40 -0.32 10.55 4.46
N VAL A 41 0.78 9.85 4.74
CA VAL A 41 1.93 10.40 5.47
C VAL A 41 3.15 10.64 4.57
N LEU A 42 3.15 10.05 3.37
CA LEU A 42 4.26 10.17 2.43
C LEU A 42 3.76 10.15 0.98
N SER A 43 4.34 11.02 0.16
CA SER A 43 4.19 11.00 -1.30
C SER A 43 5.52 10.62 -1.94
N ALA A 44 5.53 9.53 -2.70
CA ALA A 44 6.67 9.07 -3.49
C ALA A 44 6.58 9.60 -4.93
N ALA A 45 7.73 9.85 -5.54
CA ALA A 45 7.83 10.35 -6.91
C ALA A 45 7.63 9.25 -7.99
N SER A 46 7.70 7.97 -7.60
CA SER A 46 7.58 6.83 -8.53
C SER A 46 7.18 5.57 -7.78
N PHE A 47 6.53 4.65 -8.47
CA PHE A 47 6.23 3.32 -7.93
C PHE A 47 7.48 2.47 -7.67
N LEU A 48 8.60 2.75 -8.33
CA LEU A 48 9.83 1.96 -8.18
C LEU A 48 10.45 2.07 -6.77
N VAL A 49 10.25 3.20 -6.09
CA VAL A 49 10.83 3.41 -4.74
C VAL A 49 9.92 2.91 -3.61
N VAL A 50 8.63 2.66 -3.92
CA VAL A 50 7.61 2.29 -2.93
C VAL A 50 7.95 0.97 -2.21
N PRO A 51 8.35 -0.12 -2.90
CA PRO A 51 8.69 -1.37 -2.22
C PRO A 51 9.76 -1.19 -1.14
N GLY A 52 10.83 -0.45 -1.44
CA GLY A 52 11.92 -0.20 -0.49
C GLY A 52 11.51 0.68 0.70
N ILE A 53 10.57 1.61 0.51
CA ILE A 53 10.00 2.40 1.60
C ILE A 53 9.13 1.51 2.50
N VAL A 54 8.21 0.76 1.90
CA VAL A 54 7.28 -0.11 2.64
C VAL A 54 8.07 -1.16 3.41
N ALA A 55 9.05 -1.83 2.79
CA ALA A 55 9.86 -2.88 3.41
C ALA A 55 10.68 -2.42 4.63
N ARG A 56 10.89 -1.11 4.78
CA ARG A 56 11.71 -0.53 5.86
C ARG A 56 10.87 0.29 6.85
N SER A 57 9.55 0.22 6.75
CA SER A 57 8.63 1.02 7.56
C SER A 57 7.36 0.22 7.91
N ASN A 58 6.47 0.85 8.69
CA ASN A 58 5.15 0.29 8.98
C ASN A 58 4.06 0.89 8.05
N LEU A 59 4.47 1.41 6.90
CA LEU A 59 3.57 2.04 5.95
C LEU A 59 2.92 1.00 5.03
N VAL A 60 1.81 1.38 4.42
CA VAL A 60 1.16 0.62 3.34
C VAL A 60 1.12 1.43 2.07
N ALA A 61 1.13 0.74 0.93
CA ALA A 61 0.97 1.40 -0.36
C ALA A 61 0.03 0.61 -1.27
N LEU A 62 -0.71 1.36 -2.07
CA LEU A 62 -1.48 0.82 -3.18
C LEU A 62 -0.64 0.93 -4.46
N VAL A 63 -0.44 -0.20 -5.12
CA VAL A 63 0.37 -0.28 -6.33
C VAL A 63 -0.32 -1.15 -7.38
N PRO A 64 -0.04 -0.94 -8.69
CA PRO A 64 -0.47 -1.85 -9.73
C PRO A 64 -0.07 -3.31 -9.42
N GLU A 65 -1.00 -4.24 -9.60
CA GLU A 65 -0.77 -5.67 -9.32
C GLU A 65 0.47 -6.22 -10.05
N ARG A 66 0.79 -5.67 -11.23
CA ARG A 66 1.98 -6.07 -11.98
C ARG A 66 3.29 -5.87 -11.20
N LEU A 67 3.44 -4.74 -10.51
CA LEU A 67 4.66 -4.45 -9.73
C LEU A 67 4.80 -5.38 -8.53
N VAL A 68 3.68 -5.83 -8.00
CA VAL A 68 3.61 -6.75 -6.88
C VAL A 68 4.06 -8.16 -7.28
N ARG A 69 3.75 -8.59 -8.50
CA ARG A 69 4.19 -9.91 -9.00
C ARG A 69 5.70 -10.03 -9.07
N ASP A 70 6.37 -8.90 -9.33
CA ASP A 70 7.82 -8.79 -9.47
C ASP A 70 8.53 -8.54 -8.12
N CYS A 71 7.83 -8.03 -7.10
CA CYS A 71 8.37 -7.79 -5.76
C CYS A 71 7.91 -8.87 -4.76
N ARG A 72 8.74 -9.90 -4.53
CA ARG A 72 8.38 -11.05 -3.67
C ARG A 72 9.13 -11.15 -2.33
N GLU A 73 10.10 -10.30 -2.06
CA GLU A 73 10.94 -10.43 -0.86
C GLU A 73 10.55 -9.41 0.22
N GLY A 74 10.28 -9.88 1.45
CA GLY A 74 10.04 -9.05 2.64
C GLY A 74 8.74 -8.25 2.67
N LEU A 75 7.84 -8.47 1.71
CA LEU A 75 6.56 -7.75 1.60
C LEU A 75 5.40 -8.74 1.59
N ASP A 76 4.45 -8.56 2.52
CA ASP A 76 3.15 -9.21 2.46
C ASP A 76 2.29 -8.49 1.44
N VAL A 77 1.89 -9.26 0.43
CA VAL A 77 1.00 -8.85 -0.62
C VAL A 77 -0.39 -9.33 -0.27
N SER A 78 -1.26 -8.40 0.11
CA SER A 78 -2.68 -8.69 0.17
C SER A 78 -3.37 -8.08 -1.04
N ALA A 79 -3.94 -8.94 -1.88
CA ALA A 79 -4.87 -8.52 -2.92
C ALA A 79 -6.15 -8.00 -2.25
N GLY A 80 -6.15 -6.72 -1.89
CA GLY A 80 -7.36 -6.03 -1.47
C GLY A 80 -8.24 -5.86 -2.69
N ARG A 81 -9.20 -6.76 -2.90
CA ARG A 81 -10.32 -6.51 -3.83
C ARG A 81 -11.23 -5.45 -3.20
N PHE A 82 -10.72 -4.23 -3.07
CA PHE A 82 -11.58 -3.07 -2.95
C PHE A 82 -12.25 -2.97 -4.32
N HIS A 83 -13.49 -3.47 -4.41
CA HIS A 83 -14.35 -3.39 -5.59
C HIS A 83 -14.80 -1.94 -5.79
N VAL A 84 -13.83 -1.02 -5.83
CA VAL A 84 -14.12 0.39 -5.80
C VAL A 84 -14.30 0.86 -7.23
N PHE A 85 -13.44 0.55 -8.22
CA PHE A 85 -13.74 0.92 -9.63
C PHE A 85 -13.01 0.07 -10.69
N GLY A 86 -13.28 -1.25 -10.77
CA GLY A 86 -12.92 -2.07 -11.94
C GLY A 86 -11.42 -2.33 -12.21
N VAL A 87 -10.50 -1.78 -11.41
CA VAL A 87 -9.06 -1.99 -11.51
C VAL A 87 -8.57 -2.87 -10.37
N ALA A 88 -7.82 -3.93 -10.69
CA ALA A 88 -7.16 -4.76 -9.69
C ALA A 88 -5.92 -4.03 -9.14
N VAL A 89 -5.96 -3.70 -7.84
CA VAL A 89 -4.86 -3.02 -7.14
C VAL A 89 -4.31 -3.96 -6.08
N GLY A 90 -2.99 -4.11 -6.05
CA GLY A 90 -2.31 -4.84 -4.98
C GLY A 90 -1.95 -3.90 -3.84
N MET A 91 -2.10 -4.36 -2.60
CA MET A 91 -1.61 -3.64 -1.42
C MET A 91 -0.30 -4.28 -0.97
N LEU A 92 0.74 -3.46 -0.82
CA LEU A 92 2.00 -3.84 -0.19
C LEU A 92 1.97 -3.44 1.27
N ARG A 93 2.36 -4.40 2.12
CA ARG A 93 2.58 -4.18 3.54
C ARG A 93 3.85 -4.92 3.92
N HIS A 94 4.72 -4.31 4.72
CA HIS A 94 5.80 -5.07 5.33
C HIS A 94 5.25 -6.02 6.40
N GLU A 95 5.66 -7.29 6.37
CA GLU A 95 5.28 -8.26 7.40
C GLU A 95 5.85 -7.77 8.73
N GLY A 96 4.97 -7.22 9.57
CA GLY A 96 5.37 -6.47 10.75
C GLY A 96 6.23 -7.35 11.66
N ASN A 97 7.39 -6.82 12.05
CA ASN A 97 8.22 -7.34 13.14
C ASN A 97 7.43 -7.28 14.46
N HIS A 98 6.54 -8.25 14.66
CA HIS A 98 5.85 -8.54 15.92
C HIS A 98 6.23 -9.96 16.31
N GLY A 99 7.44 -10.08 16.86
CA GLY A 99 7.92 -11.30 17.48
C GLY A 99 8.57 -12.28 16.51
N ASN A 100 9.91 -12.33 16.62
CA ASN A 100 10.78 -13.45 16.30
C ASN A 100 11.48 -13.47 14.91
N ARG A 101 12.73 -13.02 14.94
CA ARG A 101 13.96 -13.59 14.34
C ARG A 101 13.91 -14.07 12.87
N GLY A 102 14.70 -13.38 12.04
CA GLY A 102 15.21 -13.92 10.78
C GLY A 102 15.62 -12.83 9.80
N ARG A 103 16.70 -12.10 10.10
CA ARG A 103 17.30 -11.14 9.17
C ARG A 103 17.95 -11.88 8.00
N HIS A 104 17.44 -11.77 6.77
CA HIS A 104 18.28 -11.99 5.59
C HIS A 104 17.95 -10.98 4.49
N TRP A 105 19.00 -10.28 4.07
CA TRP A 105 19.10 -9.45 2.87
C TRP A 105 19.67 -10.29 1.72
N VAL A 106 19.69 -9.67 0.53
CA VAL A 106 20.48 -9.94 -0.69
C VAL A 106 19.66 -10.73 -1.73
N CYS A 107 19.38 -10.24 -2.96
CA CYS A 107 20.03 -9.25 -3.85
C CYS A 107 18.98 -8.35 -4.54
#